data_AF-V4M9A7-F1
#
_entry.id   AF-V4M9A7-F1
#
_cell.length_a   1.000
_cell.length_b   1.000
_cell.length_c   1.000
_cell.angle_alpha   90.00
_cell.angle_beta   90.00
_cell.angle_gamma   90.00
#
_symmetry.space_group_name_H-M   'P 1'
#
loop_
_entity.id
_entity.type
_entity.pdbx_description
1 polymer ?
#
loop_
_entity_poly.entity_id
_entity_poly.type
_entity_poly.pdbx_seq_one_letter_code
_entity_poly.pdbx_strand_id
1 'polypeptide(L)'
;MIIRLYTQGAYRDDNGKPVVLKCVREAERRIAGSSFMEYIPMGGSVRMVEETLKLAHGDDSEFIKDKRVAAVQALSGTGACRLFADFQKRFCPGSQIYIPVPTWSNHHNIWRDANVPQKTYHYYHPETKGLKAHNPTGVDPTDEQWREISQLSSEFSFQANKHFAFFDMAYQGFASGDPARDAKSIRIFLEDACFCEDEKQAVTVKSQLQQLARPMYSNQPLHGAQIVSTILGDPELKSLWLKEVKIMADRIIGMRTILRESLEKLGSPLSWEHVTKQIGMFCYSGLTPEQVDRLTSEYHIYMTRNGRISMAGVTTGNVGYLANAIHEVTKSS
;
A
#
# COMPACT_ATOMS: atom_id res chain seq x y z
N MET A 1 20.24 5.23 -23.13
CA MET A 1 20.39 4.58 -21.79
C MET A 1 19.20 3.64 -21.60
N ILE A 2 19.22 2.67 -20.68
CA ILE A 2 18.05 1.81 -20.39
C ILE A 2 17.48 2.19 -19.02
N ILE A 3 16.19 2.50 -18.94
CA ILE A 3 15.48 2.75 -17.67
C ILE A 3 14.30 1.78 -17.53
N ARG A 4 14.07 1.22 -16.33
CA ARG A 4 12.97 0.29 -16.05
C ARG A 4 12.07 0.83 -14.92
N LEU A 5 10.97 1.46 -15.30
CA LEU A 5 9.98 2.11 -14.44
C LEU A 5 8.71 1.26 -14.23
N TYR A 6 8.63 0.08 -14.85
CA TYR A 6 7.50 -0.87 -14.72
C TYR A 6 7.54 -1.76 -13.47
N THR A 7 8.52 -1.57 -12.57
CA THR A 7 8.71 -2.44 -11.39
C THR A 7 7.47 -2.47 -10.49
N GLN A 8 7.24 -3.60 -9.81
CA GLN A 8 6.03 -3.84 -8.97
C GLN A 8 6.03 -3.06 -7.63
N GLY A 9 6.51 -1.81 -7.60
CA GLY A 9 6.64 -1.04 -6.36
C GLY A 9 7.78 -1.55 -5.46
N ALA A 10 8.87 -2.02 -6.04
CA ALA A 10 10.05 -2.43 -5.30
C ALA A 10 11.05 -1.28 -5.21
N TYR A 11 11.37 -0.82 -3.99
CA TYR A 11 12.31 0.28 -3.75
C TYR A 11 13.71 0.00 -4.30
N ARG A 12 14.42 1.05 -4.72
CA ARG A 12 15.82 1.02 -5.17
C ARG A 12 16.58 2.23 -4.62
N ASP A 13 17.89 2.06 -4.43
CA ASP A 13 18.78 3.18 -4.17
C ASP A 13 18.98 4.05 -5.42
N ASP A 14 19.78 5.10 -5.29
CA ASP A 14 20.07 6.02 -6.40
C ASP A 14 20.98 5.42 -7.49
N ASN A 15 21.52 4.22 -7.26
CA ASN A 15 22.24 3.40 -8.24
C ASN A 15 21.33 2.36 -8.92
N GLY A 16 20.02 2.38 -8.65
CA GLY A 16 19.05 1.42 -9.16
C GLY A 16 19.16 0.01 -8.56
N LYS A 17 19.84 -0.16 -7.42
CA LYS A 17 20.08 -1.45 -6.75
C LYS A 17 19.02 -1.74 -5.69
N PRO A 18 18.68 -3.02 -5.43
CA PRO A 18 17.84 -3.39 -4.29
C PRO A 18 18.48 -2.99 -2.96
N VAL A 19 17.67 -2.56 -2.00
CA VAL A 19 18.13 -2.17 -0.66
C VAL A 19 17.55 -3.13 0.37
N VAL A 20 18.43 -3.72 1.18
CA VAL A 20 18.07 -4.29 2.49
C VAL A 20 18.35 -3.19 3.53
N LEU A 21 17.39 -2.94 4.42
CA LEU A 21 17.52 -1.91 5.47
C LEU A 21 18.53 -2.34 6.54
N LYS A 22 19.13 -1.39 7.25
CA LYS A 22 20.03 -1.66 8.39
C LYS A 22 19.25 -2.27 9.55
N CYS A 23 18.04 -1.78 9.84
CA CYS A 23 17.16 -2.38 10.84
C CYS A 23 16.82 -3.86 10.52
N VAL A 24 16.66 -4.20 9.23
CA VAL A 24 16.43 -5.58 8.76
C VAL A 24 17.68 -6.43 8.96
N ARG A 25 18.86 -5.99 8.49
CA ARG A 25 20.13 -6.74 8.69
C ARG A 25 20.46 -6.98 10.17
N GLU A 26 20.18 -6.00 11.03
CA GLU A 26 20.39 -6.14 12.47
C GLU A 26 19.37 -7.08 13.11
N ALA A 27 18.10 -7.03 12.70
CA ALA A 27 17.11 -8.01 13.13
C ALA A 27 17.43 -9.44 12.65
N GLU A 28 17.86 -9.60 11.39
CA GLU A 28 18.38 -10.87 10.83
C GLU A 28 19.56 -11.38 11.69
N ARG A 29 20.52 -10.51 12.05
CA ARG A 29 21.65 -10.86 12.92
C ARG A 29 21.21 -11.27 14.33
N ARG A 30 20.17 -10.64 14.89
CA ARG A 30 19.63 -10.95 16.23
C ARG A 30 18.83 -12.26 16.28
N ILE A 31 18.24 -12.71 15.16
CA ILE A 31 17.51 -13.99 15.07
C ILE A 31 18.33 -15.13 14.43
N ALA A 32 19.52 -14.83 13.90
CA ALA A 32 20.46 -15.82 13.39
C ALA A 32 20.86 -16.82 14.48
N GLY A 33 20.96 -18.11 14.10
CA GLY A 33 21.21 -19.19 15.06
C GLY A 33 19.97 -19.70 15.80
N SER A 34 18.78 -19.11 15.58
CA SER A 34 17.51 -19.70 16.04
C SER A 34 17.28 -21.07 15.40
N SER A 35 17.47 -22.14 16.19
CA SER A 35 17.10 -23.51 15.81
C SER A 35 15.59 -23.75 15.78
N PHE A 36 14.81 -22.87 16.40
CA PHE A 36 13.35 -22.94 16.40
C PHE A 36 12.79 -22.57 15.01
N MET A 37 12.44 -23.58 14.24
CA MET A 37 11.77 -23.50 12.93
C MET A 37 10.40 -24.21 12.93
N GLU A 38 9.83 -24.41 14.12
CA GLU A 38 8.57 -25.11 14.35
C GLU A 38 7.34 -24.35 13.85
N TYR A 39 6.21 -25.06 13.75
CA TYR A 39 4.93 -24.47 13.42
C TYR A 39 4.47 -23.45 14.47
N ILE A 40 4.34 -22.19 14.04
CA ILE A 40 3.71 -21.13 14.84
C ILE A 40 2.20 -21.38 15.04
N PRO A 41 1.57 -20.76 16.07
CA PRO A 41 0.13 -20.85 16.28
C PRO A 41 -0.69 -20.51 15.02
N MET A 42 -1.89 -21.06 14.89
CA MET A 42 -2.74 -20.90 13.69
C MET A 42 -3.11 -19.44 13.35
N GLY A 43 -3.05 -18.53 14.33
CA GLY A 43 -3.19 -17.09 14.13
C GLY A 43 -1.91 -16.35 13.69
N GLY A 44 -0.79 -17.07 13.52
CA GLY A 44 0.54 -16.51 13.28
C GLY A 44 1.33 -16.21 14.55
N SER A 45 2.41 -15.44 14.38
CA SER A 45 3.25 -14.94 15.47
C SER A 45 2.52 -13.87 16.28
N VAL A 46 2.27 -14.15 17.57
CA VAL A 46 1.54 -13.27 18.50
C VAL A 46 2.19 -11.89 18.57
N ARG A 47 3.50 -11.82 18.84
CA ARG A 47 4.25 -10.55 18.92
C ARG A 47 4.23 -9.75 17.61
N MET A 48 4.19 -10.42 16.45
CA MET A 48 4.08 -9.74 15.16
C MET A 48 2.69 -9.11 14.97
N VAL A 49 1.63 -9.82 15.37
CA VAL A 49 0.25 -9.29 15.36
C VAL A 49 0.12 -8.12 16.33
N GLU A 50 0.63 -8.22 17.55
CA GLU A 50 0.58 -7.16 18.56
C GLU A 50 1.28 -5.87 18.08
N GLU A 51 2.52 -5.97 17.58
CA GLU A 51 3.27 -4.80 17.12
C GLU A 51 2.71 -4.19 15.81
N THR A 52 2.13 -5.00 14.92
CA THR A 52 1.50 -4.46 13.69
C THR A 52 0.13 -3.82 13.97
N LEU A 53 -0.62 -4.30 14.96
CA LEU A 53 -1.83 -3.63 15.45
C LEU A 53 -1.51 -2.25 16.02
N LYS A 54 -0.49 -2.12 16.89
CA LYS A 54 -0.03 -0.82 17.39
C LYS A 54 0.40 0.12 16.26
N LEU A 55 1.11 -0.39 15.26
CA LEU A 55 1.55 0.41 14.12
C LEU A 55 0.37 0.97 13.30
N ALA A 56 -0.68 0.19 13.08
CA ALA A 56 -1.88 0.63 12.37
C ALA A 56 -2.74 1.57 13.24
N HIS A 57 -3.23 1.09 14.38
CA HIS A 57 -4.24 1.77 15.20
C HIS A 57 -3.66 2.83 16.15
N GLY A 58 -2.35 2.82 16.39
CA GLY A 58 -1.67 3.61 17.42
C GLY A 58 -1.41 2.80 18.69
N ASP A 59 -0.27 3.03 19.36
CA ASP A 59 0.12 2.30 20.57
C ASP A 59 -0.91 2.43 21.73
N ASP A 60 -1.72 3.50 21.73
CA ASP A 60 -2.73 3.81 22.75
C ASP A 60 -4.19 3.40 22.42
N SER A 61 -4.44 2.70 21.30
CA SER A 61 -5.80 2.43 20.82
C SER A 61 -6.68 1.68 21.83
N GLU A 62 -7.85 2.25 22.15
CA GLU A 62 -8.85 1.65 23.05
C GLU A 62 -9.36 0.31 22.52
N PHE A 63 -9.55 0.17 21.20
CA PHE A 63 -9.92 -1.11 20.58
C PHE A 63 -8.88 -2.22 20.80
N ILE A 64 -7.60 -1.89 21.00
CA ILE A 64 -6.57 -2.87 21.38
C ILE A 64 -6.65 -3.17 22.88
N LYS A 65 -6.83 -2.15 23.72
CA LYS A 65 -6.96 -2.28 25.19
C LYS A 65 -8.18 -3.14 25.59
N ASP A 66 -9.31 -2.92 24.92
CA ASP A 66 -10.57 -3.67 25.05
C ASP A 66 -10.56 -4.99 24.25
N LYS A 67 -9.48 -5.28 23.50
CA LYS A 67 -9.30 -6.47 22.64
C LYS A 67 -10.39 -6.66 21.56
N ARG A 68 -11.01 -5.58 21.10
CA ARG A 68 -12.09 -5.54 20.10
C ARG A 68 -11.61 -5.69 18.64
N VAL A 69 -10.37 -6.16 18.43
CA VAL A 69 -9.77 -6.34 17.09
C VAL A 69 -9.44 -7.81 16.82
N ALA A 70 -10.14 -8.41 15.85
CA ALA A 70 -9.88 -9.75 15.37
C ALA A 70 -8.71 -9.78 14.37
N ALA A 71 -7.52 -10.19 14.83
CA ALA A 71 -6.30 -10.18 14.01
C ALA A 71 -5.60 -11.55 13.91
N VAL A 72 -5.07 -11.83 12.71
CA VAL A 72 -4.22 -12.98 12.36
C VAL A 72 -3.12 -12.54 11.39
N GLN A 73 -1.98 -13.23 11.40
CA GLN A 73 -0.98 -13.11 10.34
C GLN A 73 -1.52 -13.69 9.02
N ALA A 74 -1.12 -13.12 7.90
CA ALA A 74 -1.45 -13.59 6.55
C ALA A 74 -0.21 -13.59 5.62
N LEU A 75 -0.36 -14.13 4.41
CA LEU A 75 0.69 -14.16 3.39
C LEU A 75 0.83 -12.80 2.67
N SER A 76 1.33 -11.79 3.41
CA SER A 76 1.38 -10.37 2.98
C SER A 76 -0.02 -9.81 2.62
N GLY A 77 -0.08 -8.61 2.03
CA GLY A 77 -1.33 -7.94 1.64
C GLY A 77 -2.22 -8.80 0.72
N THR A 78 -1.62 -9.49 -0.25
CA THR A 78 -2.33 -10.44 -1.13
C THR A 78 -3.05 -11.54 -0.33
N GLY A 79 -2.36 -12.12 0.67
CA GLY A 79 -2.91 -13.15 1.54
C GLY A 79 -4.01 -12.61 2.46
N ALA A 80 -3.85 -11.39 2.97
CA ALA A 80 -4.88 -10.72 3.79
C ALA A 80 -6.15 -10.45 2.98
N CYS A 81 -6.02 -9.90 1.77
CA CYS A 81 -7.13 -9.66 0.86
C CYS A 81 -7.83 -10.97 0.45
N ARG A 82 -7.08 -12.03 0.14
CA ARG A 82 -7.66 -13.35 -0.18
C ARG A 82 -8.42 -13.94 1.00
N LEU A 83 -7.82 -13.89 2.20
CA LEU A 83 -8.44 -14.41 3.42
C LEU A 83 -9.74 -13.66 3.76
N PHE A 84 -9.75 -12.34 3.57
CA PHE A 84 -10.96 -11.52 3.73
C PHE A 84 -11.99 -11.82 2.64
N ALA A 85 -11.61 -12.00 1.38
CA ALA A 85 -12.55 -12.31 0.29
C ALA A 85 -13.25 -13.67 0.51
N ASP A 86 -12.54 -14.71 0.98
CA ASP A 86 -13.15 -15.99 1.35
C ASP A 86 -14.00 -15.90 2.63
N PHE A 87 -13.62 -15.04 3.60
CA PHE A 87 -14.44 -14.73 4.77
C PHE A 87 -15.76 -14.04 4.36
N GLN A 88 -15.66 -12.98 3.54
CA GLN A 88 -16.80 -12.28 2.95
C GLN A 88 -17.71 -13.26 2.21
N LYS A 89 -17.14 -14.18 1.40
CA LYS A 89 -17.94 -15.18 0.69
C LYS A 89 -18.66 -16.15 1.62
N ARG A 90 -18.01 -16.58 2.71
CA ARG A 90 -18.55 -17.56 3.67
C ARG A 90 -19.66 -16.99 4.55
N PHE A 91 -19.50 -15.77 5.05
CA PHE A 91 -20.42 -15.19 6.05
C PHE A 91 -21.39 -14.16 5.48
N CYS A 92 -21.03 -13.50 4.37
CA CYS A 92 -21.86 -12.52 3.66
C CYS A 92 -22.04 -12.90 2.18
N PRO A 93 -22.56 -14.10 1.84
CA PRO A 93 -22.50 -14.68 0.49
C PRO A 93 -23.23 -13.88 -0.61
N GLY A 94 -24.19 -13.03 -0.24
CA GLY A 94 -24.91 -12.10 -1.13
C GLY A 94 -24.33 -10.69 -1.19
N SER A 95 -23.24 -10.41 -0.46
CA SER A 95 -22.52 -9.13 -0.56
C SER A 95 -21.69 -9.04 -1.83
N GLN A 96 -21.28 -7.82 -2.18
CA GLN A 96 -20.39 -7.53 -3.30
C GLN A 96 -19.23 -6.66 -2.81
N ILE A 97 -18.05 -6.77 -3.45
CA ILE A 97 -16.97 -5.81 -3.24
C ILE A 97 -17.15 -4.61 -4.17
N TYR A 98 -16.86 -3.42 -3.66
CA TYR A 98 -16.76 -2.19 -4.45
C TYR A 98 -15.28 -1.84 -4.59
N ILE A 99 -14.80 -1.69 -5.81
CA ILE A 99 -13.38 -1.51 -6.15
C ILE A 99 -13.20 -0.16 -6.87
N PRO A 100 -12.22 0.69 -6.51
CA PRO A 100 -12.00 1.96 -7.20
C PRO A 100 -11.54 1.73 -8.65
N VAL A 101 -11.78 2.72 -9.51
CA VAL A 101 -11.26 2.72 -10.89
C VAL A 101 -10.31 3.92 -11.09
N PRO A 102 -9.05 3.68 -11.50
CA PRO A 102 -8.37 2.38 -11.57
C PRO A 102 -8.03 1.84 -10.16
N THR A 103 -7.46 0.64 -10.07
CA THR A 103 -6.96 0.05 -8.82
C THR A 103 -5.72 -0.82 -9.06
N TRP A 104 -5.15 -1.44 -8.01
CA TRP A 104 -4.18 -2.53 -8.16
C TRP A 104 -4.83 -3.71 -8.90
N SER A 105 -4.28 -4.06 -10.06
CA SER A 105 -4.90 -5.01 -11.00
C SER A 105 -5.22 -6.38 -10.42
N ASN A 106 -4.57 -6.78 -9.32
CA ASN A 106 -4.80 -8.08 -8.70
C ASN A 106 -6.06 -8.12 -7.81
N HIS A 107 -6.64 -6.98 -7.40
CA HIS A 107 -7.92 -6.96 -6.68
C HIS A 107 -9.02 -7.69 -7.47
N HIS A 108 -9.11 -7.43 -8.78
CA HIS A 108 -10.07 -8.11 -9.64
C HIS A 108 -9.86 -9.63 -9.72
N ASN A 109 -8.62 -10.12 -9.58
CA ASN A 109 -8.35 -11.56 -9.48
C ASN A 109 -8.80 -12.11 -8.13
N ILE A 110 -8.37 -11.48 -7.03
CA ILE A 110 -8.59 -11.96 -5.65
C ILE A 110 -10.07 -12.19 -5.36
N TRP A 111 -10.94 -11.21 -5.64
CA TRP A 111 -12.37 -11.34 -5.36
C TRP A 111 -13.13 -12.20 -6.39
N ARG A 112 -12.65 -12.27 -7.65
CA ARG A 112 -13.18 -13.22 -8.65
C ARG A 112 -12.93 -14.65 -8.21
N ASP A 113 -11.70 -14.96 -7.80
CA ASP A 113 -11.27 -16.31 -7.45
C ASP A 113 -11.76 -16.73 -6.04
N ALA A 114 -12.35 -15.80 -5.28
CA ALA A 114 -13.16 -16.05 -4.09
C ALA A 114 -14.68 -16.12 -4.39
N ASN A 115 -15.10 -16.01 -5.66
CA ASN A 115 -16.49 -16.00 -6.12
C ASN A 115 -17.37 -14.90 -5.48
N VAL A 116 -16.79 -13.74 -5.19
CA VAL A 116 -17.52 -12.55 -4.68
C VAL A 116 -17.85 -11.62 -5.86
N PRO A 117 -19.12 -11.21 -6.03
CA PRO A 117 -19.50 -10.22 -7.05
C PRO A 117 -18.72 -8.91 -6.89
N GLN A 118 -18.34 -8.30 -8.02
CA GLN A 118 -17.59 -7.04 -8.04
C GLN A 118 -18.42 -5.93 -8.65
N LYS A 119 -18.33 -4.73 -8.06
CA LYS A 119 -18.72 -3.46 -8.67
C LYS A 119 -17.56 -2.48 -8.62
N THR A 120 -17.63 -1.48 -9.47
CA THR A 120 -16.62 -0.41 -9.58
C THR A 120 -17.19 0.94 -9.19
N TYR A 121 -16.35 1.82 -8.66
CA TYR A 121 -16.68 3.23 -8.45
C TYR A 121 -15.58 4.14 -9.03
N HIS A 122 -15.98 5.34 -9.50
CA HIS A 122 -15.04 6.33 -10.00
C HIS A 122 -14.24 6.95 -8.85
N TYR A 123 -12.96 7.17 -9.08
CA TYR A 123 -12.02 7.54 -8.02
C TYR A 123 -10.87 8.42 -8.53
N TYR A 124 -10.33 8.11 -9.72
CA TYR A 124 -9.42 9.01 -10.43
C TYR A 124 -10.14 9.73 -11.57
N HIS A 125 -10.08 11.06 -11.57
CA HIS A 125 -10.52 11.89 -12.70
C HIS A 125 -9.31 12.25 -13.58
N PRO A 126 -9.23 11.79 -14.84
CA PRO A 126 -8.06 12.03 -15.70
C PRO A 126 -7.77 13.51 -15.97
N GLU A 127 -8.81 14.34 -15.99
CA GLU A 127 -8.72 15.79 -16.22
C GLU A 127 -8.08 16.54 -15.05
N THR A 128 -8.43 16.19 -13.80
CA THR A 128 -7.97 16.90 -12.59
C THR A 128 -6.79 16.24 -11.88
N LYS A 129 -6.53 14.95 -12.13
CA LYS A 129 -5.38 14.16 -11.68
C LYS A 129 -5.17 14.02 -10.15
N GLY A 130 -6.17 14.34 -9.31
CA GLY A 130 -6.15 14.23 -7.83
C GLY A 130 -7.08 13.12 -7.27
N LEU A 131 -7.12 12.81 -5.97
CA LEU A 131 -6.40 13.34 -4.78
C LEU A 131 -5.59 12.24 -4.03
N LYS A 132 -4.47 12.60 -3.36
CA LYS A 132 -3.30 11.94 -2.67
C LYS A 132 -3.22 10.52 -1.96
N ALA A 133 -2.94 9.40 -2.66
CA ALA A 133 -1.96 8.30 -2.36
C ALA A 133 -2.07 6.93 -3.13
N HIS A 134 -3.24 6.30 -3.31
CA HIS A 134 -3.42 4.85 -3.63
C HIS A 134 -2.72 4.27 -4.88
N ASN A 135 -2.46 2.95 -4.87
CA ASN A 135 -1.93 2.17 -5.99
C ASN A 135 -3.06 1.86 -7.01
N PRO A 136 -3.03 2.45 -8.21
CA PRO A 136 -1.81 2.71 -8.97
C PRO A 136 -1.53 4.20 -9.24
N THR A 137 -2.42 5.09 -8.79
CA THR A 137 -2.56 6.49 -9.21
C THR A 137 -1.72 7.50 -8.43
N GLY A 138 -1.34 7.20 -7.20
CA GLY A 138 -0.87 8.22 -6.26
C GLY A 138 -2.02 9.05 -5.66
N VAL A 139 -3.23 8.48 -5.57
CA VAL A 139 -4.53 9.12 -5.23
C VAL A 139 -5.49 8.13 -4.50
N ASP A 140 -6.20 8.17 -3.34
CA ASP A 140 -6.45 8.77 -1.95
C ASP A 140 -6.93 10.20 -1.47
N PRO A 141 -8.15 10.36 -0.87
CA PRO A 141 -8.76 11.62 -0.33
C PRO A 141 -8.03 12.48 0.74
N THR A 142 -8.52 13.72 0.96
CA THR A 142 -8.16 14.58 2.13
C THR A 142 -8.69 14.03 3.46
N ASP A 143 -8.28 14.61 4.58
CA ASP A 143 -8.63 14.10 5.92
C ASP A 143 -10.08 14.44 6.28
N GLU A 144 -10.61 15.52 5.73
CA GLU A 144 -12.01 15.96 5.79
C GLU A 144 -12.87 15.03 4.93
N GLN A 145 -12.45 14.78 3.69
CA GLN A 145 -13.11 13.82 2.80
C GLN A 145 -13.10 12.39 3.38
N TRP A 146 -12.03 11.98 4.07
CA TRP A 146 -12.02 10.70 4.78
C TRP A 146 -13.07 10.65 5.89
N ARG A 147 -13.34 11.76 6.59
CA ARG A 147 -14.43 11.85 7.57
C ARG A 147 -15.80 11.79 6.91
N GLU A 148 -16.01 12.48 5.79
CA GLU A 148 -17.25 12.37 4.99
C GLU A 148 -17.52 10.92 4.56
N ILE A 149 -16.50 10.21 4.03
CA ILE A 149 -16.64 8.80 3.62
C ILE A 149 -16.84 7.88 4.84
N SER A 150 -16.21 8.17 5.97
CA SER A 150 -16.36 7.43 7.24
C SER A 150 -17.79 7.54 7.79
N GLN A 151 -18.33 8.75 7.85
CA GLN A 151 -19.70 9.05 8.26
C GLN A 151 -20.72 8.36 7.34
N LEU A 152 -20.58 8.50 6.03
CA LEU A 152 -21.44 7.81 5.05
C LEU A 152 -21.37 6.28 5.21
N SER A 153 -20.18 5.70 5.39
CA SER A 153 -20.02 4.26 5.62
C SER A 153 -20.68 3.80 6.92
N SER A 154 -20.68 4.64 7.96
CA SER A 154 -21.35 4.39 9.24
C SER A 154 -22.88 4.47 9.09
N GLU A 155 -23.41 5.54 8.49
CA GLU A 155 -24.84 5.70 8.20
C GLU A 155 -25.40 4.51 7.42
N PHE A 156 -24.72 4.07 6.37
CA PHE A 156 -25.15 2.89 5.61
C PHE A 156 -25.00 1.57 6.37
N SER A 157 -24.05 1.44 7.31
CA SER A 157 -23.90 0.26 8.19
C SER A 157 -25.10 0.04 9.12
N PHE A 158 -25.78 1.12 9.52
CA PHE A 158 -27.01 1.07 10.33
C PHE A 158 -28.30 0.96 9.49
N GLN A 159 -28.23 1.13 8.18
CA GLN A 159 -29.34 0.92 7.25
C GLN A 159 -29.40 -0.52 6.71
N ALA A 160 -30.39 -0.81 5.85
CA ALA A 160 -30.51 -2.11 5.18
C ALA A 160 -29.35 -2.41 4.19
N ASN A 161 -28.68 -1.38 3.68
CA ASN A 161 -27.59 -1.48 2.70
C ASN A 161 -26.21 -1.42 3.38
N LYS A 162 -25.91 -2.39 4.26
CA LYS A 162 -24.69 -2.37 5.08
C LYS A 162 -23.40 -2.32 4.26
N HIS A 163 -22.67 -1.22 4.37
CA HIS A 163 -21.39 -0.99 3.69
C HIS A 163 -20.22 -1.04 4.70
N PHE A 164 -19.34 -2.02 4.53
CA PHE A 164 -18.11 -2.16 5.32
C PHE A 164 -16.90 -1.64 4.55
N ALA A 165 -16.11 -0.78 5.18
CA ALA A 165 -14.84 -0.33 4.64
C ALA A 165 -13.76 -1.44 4.70
N PHE A 166 -12.97 -1.57 3.63
CA PHE A 166 -11.81 -2.45 3.56
C PHE A 166 -10.59 -1.66 3.11
N PHE A 167 -9.51 -1.69 3.90
CA PHE A 167 -8.29 -0.93 3.64
C PHE A 167 -7.13 -1.84 3.21
N ASP A 168 -6.67 -1.72 1.96
CA ASP A 168 -5.37 -2.26 1.53
C ASP A 168 -4.25 -1.27 1.85
N MET A 169 -3.61 -1.44 3.01
CA MET A 169 -2.59 -0.53 3.54
C MET A 169 -1.16 -1.01 3.20
N ALA A 170 -0.87 -1.21 1.90
CA ALA A 170 0.41 -1.74 1.43
C ALA A 170 1.60 -0.75 1.48
N TYR A 171 1.36 0.54 1.73
CA TYR A 171 2.36 1.62 1.56
C TYR A 171 2.52 2.56 2.78
N GLN A 172 2.11 2.13 3.98
CA GLN A 172 2.26 2.91 5.22
C GLN A 172 3.72 3.38 5.43
N GLY A 173 3.93 4.69 5.51
CA GLY A 173 5.25 5.33 5.63
C GLY A 173 5.84 5.83 4.31
N PHE A 174 5.34 5.40 3.15
CA PHE A 174 5.80 5.85 1.84
C PHE A 174 4.99 7.01 1.24
N ALA A 175 3.86 7.39 1.84
CA ALA A 175 3.05 8.50 1.36
C ALA A 175 3.55 9.85 1.92
N SER A 176 3.92 9.91 3.21
CA SER A 176 4.48 11.13 3.84
C SER A 176 5.85 10.98 4.50
N GLY A 177 6.43 9.77 4.54
CA GLY A 177 7.64 9.50 5.34
C GLY A 177 7.38 9.24 6.82
N ASP A 178 6.12 9.24 7.24
CA ASP A 178 5.66 9.01 8.62
C ASP A 178 4.54 7.96 8.64
N PRO A 179 4.80 6.73 9.14
CA PRO A 179 3.79 5.69 9.24
C PRO A 179 2.58 6.04 10.12
N ALA A 180 2.72 6.91 11.13
CA ALA A 180 1.61 7.28 12.00
C ALA A 180 0.66 8.26 11.29
N ARG A 181 1.20 9.18 10.48
CA ARG A 181 0.43 10.04 9.58
C ARG A 181 -0.24 9.26 8.45
N ASP A 182 0.48 8.32 7.84
CA ASP A 182 -0.04 7.51 6.72
C ASP A 182 -1.16 6.54 7.16
N ALA A 183 -1.24 6.21 8.46
CA ALA A 183 -2.34 5.42 9.04
C ALA A 183 -3.63 6.23 9.34
N LYS A 184 -3.65 7.55 9.12
CA LYS A 184 -4.75 8.42 9.60
C LYS A 184 -6.12 8.07 9.02
N SER A 185 -6.22 7.54 7.80
CA SER A 185 -7.49 7.07 7.22
C SER A 185 -8.11 5.92 8.03
N ILE A 186 -7.32 4.89 8.36
CA ILE A 186 -7.74 3.79 9.25
C ILE A 186 -8.16 4.33 10.62
N ARG A 187 -7.43 5.33 11.14
CA ARG A 187 -7.71 5.92 12.48
C ARG A 187 -8.94 6.82 12.51
N ILE A 188 -9.28 7.51 11.42
CA ILE A 188 -10.58 8.18 11.29
C ILE A 188 -11.71 7.14 11.34
N PHE A 189 -11.56 5.99 10.65
CA PHE A 189 -12.57 4.94 10.70
C PHE A 189 -12.64 4.22 12.06
N LEU A 190 -11.64 4.33 12.95
CA LEU A 190 -11.77 3.92 14.36
C LEU A 190 -12.79 4.77 15.12
N GLU A 191 -13.08 6.00 14.67
CA GLU A 191 -14.04 6.90 15.32
C GLU A 191 -15.49 6.53 14.96
N ASP A 192 -15.77 6.09 13.71
CA ASP A 192 -17.14 5.90 13.21
C ASP A 192 -17.56 4.45 12.85
N ALA A 193 -16.64 3.49 12.68
CA ALA A 193 -16.94 2.21 11.99
C ALA A 193 -17.23 0.99 12.89
N CYS A 194 -17.81 -0.06 12.28
CA CYS A 194 -18.11 -1.34 12.95
C CYS A 194 -16.85 -2.19 13.23
N PHE A 195 -16.22 -1.98 14.38
CA PHE A 195 -15.32 -2.95 15.01
C PHE A 195 -16.10 -4.10 15.65
N CYS A 196 -15.40 -5.09 16.20
CA CYS A 196 -16.08 -6.13 16.99
C CYS A 196 -16.77 -5.48 18.20
N GLU A 197 -17.99 -5.91 18.50
CA GLU A 197 -18.78 -5.40 19.63
C GLU A 197 -18.03 -5.58 20.96
N ASP A 198 -17.45 -6.76 21.17
CA ASP A 198 -16.70 -7.14 22.38
C ASP A 198 -15.50 -8.09 22.06
N GLU A 199 -14.74 -8.47 23.11
CA GLU A 199 -13.67 -9.47 23.03
C GLU A 199 -14.18 -10.82 22.49
N LYS A 200 -15.42 -11.22 22.84
CA LYS A 200 -16.01 -12.50 22.45
C LYS A 200 -16.27 -12.56 20.94
N GLN A 201 -16.78 -11.50 20.34
CA GLN A 201 -16.97 -11.38 18.90
C GLN A 201 -15.61 -11.32 18.19
N ALA A 202 -14.61 -10.61 18.75
CA ALA A 202 -13.25 -10.57 18.21
C ALA A 202 -12.58 -11.96 18.19
N VAL A 203 -12.68 -12.72 19.30
CA VAL A 203 -12.23 -14.12 19.38
C VAL A 203 -12.98 -15.01 18.38
N THR A 204 -14.30 -14.81 18.24
CA THR A 204 -15.13 -15.58 17.30
C THR A 204 -14.69 -15.35 15.85
N VAL A 205 -14.57 -14.09 15.41
CA VAL A 205 -14.10 -13.74 14.06
C VAL A 205 -12.69 -14.27 13.81
N LYS A 206 -11.77 -14.10 14.78
CA LYS A 206 -10.41 -14.63 14.71
C LYS A 206 -10.38 -16.15 14.51
N SER A 207 -11.25 -16.90 15.18
CA SER A 207 -11.35 -18.36 15.02
C SER A 207 -11.82 -18.78 13.61
N GLN A 208 -12.63 -17.96 12.94
CA GLN A 208 -13.11 -18.23 11.57
C GLN A 208 -12.06 -17.86 10.51
N LEU A 209 -11.33 -16.76 10.70
CA LEU A 209 -10.16 -16.41 9.88
C LEU A 209 -9.08 -17.51 9.98
N GLN A 210 -8.85 -18.07 11.17
CA GLN A 210 -7.97 -19.21 11.35
C GLN A 210 -8.45 -20.48 10.61
N GLN A 211 -9.74 -20.82 10.69
CA GLN A 211 -10.33 -21.96 9.97
C GLN A 211 -10.36 -21.79 8.45
N LEU A 212 -10.31 -20.55 7.95
CA LEU A 212 -10.13 -20.25 6.52
C LEU A 212 -8.66 -20.38 6.10
N ALA A 213 -7.72 -19.84 6.89
CA ALA A 213 -6.28 -19.93 6.64
C ALA A 213 -5.76 -21.38 6.64
N ARG A 214 -6.30 -22.23 7.53
CA ARG A 214 -5.83 -23.61 7.73
C ARG A 214 -5.83 -24.47 6.44
N PRO A 215 -6.91 -24.60 5.66
CA PRO A 215 -6.90 -25.33 4.40
C PRO A 215 -6.17 -24.60 3.25
N MET A 216 -5.93 -23.29 3.33
CA MET A 216 -5.19 -22.57 2.28
C MET A 216 -3.67 -22.81 2.34
N TYR A 217 -3.08 -22.76 3.55
CA TYR A 217 -1.63 -22.80 3.72
C TYR A 217 -1.13 -23.40 5.04
N SER A 218 -2.00 -24.03 5.84
CA SER A 218 -1.70 -24.63 7.16
C SER A 218 -1.28 -23.63 8.26
N ASN A 219 -0.15 -22.95 8.08
CA ASN A 219 0.49 -22.02 9.02
C ASN A 219 1.23 -20.93 8.23
N GLN A 220 1.45 -19.75 8.83
CA GLN A 220 2.13 -18.63 8.18
C GLN A 220 3.66 -18.72 8.32
N PRO A 221 4.46 -18.07 7.43
CA PRO A 221 5.92 -18.06 7.54
C PRO A 221 6.44 -17.38 8.82
N LEU A 222 7.34 -18.05 9.53
CA LEU A 222 7.93 -17.58 10.78
C LEU A 222 8.94 -16.43 10.58
N HIS A 223 9.92 -16.60 9.68
CA HIS A 223 11.13 -15.77 9.64
C HIS A 223 10.84 -14.27 9.41
N GLY A 224 9.98 -13.92 8.44
CA GLY A 224 9.59 -12.52 8.21
C GLY A 224 8.84 -11.91 9.41
N ALA A 225 8.07 -12.70 10.14
CA ALA A 225 7.39 -12.25 11.35
C ALA A 225 8.36 -12.07 12.53
N GLN A 226 9.42 -12.89 12.63
CA GLN A 226 10.51 -12.67 13.58
C GLN A 226 11.25 -11.36 13.29
N ILE A 227 11.58 -11.07 12.04
CA ILE A 227 12.23 -9.81 11.64
C ILE A 227 11.34 -8.61 12.04
N VAL A 228 10.07 -8.60 11.61
CA VAL A 228 9.14 -7.48 11.91
C VAL A 228 8.93 -7.29 13.41
N SER A 229 8.67 -8.37 14.17
CA SER A 229 8.47 -8.26 15.62
C SER A 229 9.74 -7.93 16.41
N THR A 230 10.92 -8.24 15.88
CA THR A 230 12.22 -7.80 16.42
C THR A 230 12.46 -6.31 16.17
N ILE A 231 12.08 -5.80 14.99
CA ILE A 231 12.24 -4.37 14.66
C ILE A 231 11.25 -3.51 15.44
N LEU A 232 9.95 -3.85 15.41
CA LEU A 232 8.92 -3.00 16.02
C LEU A 232 8.91 -3.11 17.56
N GLY A 233 9.21 -4.29 18.10
CA GLY A 233 9.26 -4.57 19.53
C GLY A 233 10.58 -4.21 20.21
N ASP A 234 11.43 -3.38 19.58
CA ASP A 234 12.69 -2.85 20.11
C ASP A 234 12.75 -1.33 19.81
N PRO A 235 12.89 -0.43 20.80
CA PRO A 235 12.84 1.02 20.57
C PRO A 235 13.94 1.56 19.64
N GLU A 236 15.14 0.98 19.67
CA GLU A 236 16.27 1.42 18.84
C GLU A 236 16.07 1.00 17.40
N LEU A 237 15.61 -0.25 17.16
CA LEU A 237 15.30 -0.74 15.83
C LEU A 237 14.03 -0.10 15.24
N LYS A 238 12.99 0.18 16.04
CA LYS A 238 11.79 0.93 15.62
C LYS A 238 12.20 2.35 15.20
N SER A 239 13.07 3.01 15.97
CA SER A 239 13.63 4.34 15.63
C SER A 239 14.48 4.33 14.36
N LEU A 240 15.39 3.36 14.22
CA LEU A 240 16.21 3.18 13.00
C LEU A 240 15.34 2.90 11.77
N TRP A 241 14.34 2.03 11.91
CA TRP A 241 13.38 1.70 10.84
C TRP A 241 12.59 2.93 10.39
N LEU A 242 12.03 3.71 11.32
CA LEU A 242 11.32 4.97 11.00
C LEU A 242 12.23 5.94 10.24
N LYS A 243 13.50 6.08 10.66
CA LYS A 243 14.50 6.90 9.96
C LYS A 243 14.81 6.38 8.56
N GLU A 244 14.97 5.07 8.37
CA GLU A 244 15.22 4.48 7.05
C GLU A 244 14.00 4.57 6.12
N VAL A 245 12.77 4.40 6.64
CA VAL A 245 11.52 4.65 5.90
C VAL A 245 11.44 6.10 5.44
N LYS A 246 11.71 7.07 6.31
CA LYS A 246 11.71 8.48 5.93
C LYS A 246 12.73 8.79 4.84
N ILE A 247 13.95 8.25 4.93
CA ILE A 247 14.98 8.40 3.89
C ILE A 247 14.51 7.87 2.52
N MET A 248 13.79 6.74 2.49
CA MET A 248 13.23 6.20 1.25
C MET A 248 12.12 7.08 0.67
N ALA A 249 11.22 7.60 1.52
CA ALA A 249 10.15 8.50 1.13
C ALA A 249 10.71 9.86 0.63
N ASP A 250 11.63 10.46 1.36
CA ASP A 250 12.30 11.72 1.02
C ASP A 250 13.00 11.61 -0.35
N ARG A 251 13.67 10.48 -0.66
CA ARG A 251 14.27 10.26 -1.98
C ARG A 251 13.22 10.19 -3.09
N ILE A 252 12.10 9.51 -2.87
CA ILE A 252 11.00 9.42 -3.84
C ILE A 252 10.38 10.80 -4.09
N ILE A 253 10.17 11.60 -3.04
CA ILE A 253 9.65 12.97 -3.12
C ILE A 253 10.65 13.86 -3.89
N GLY A 254 11.94 13.81 -3.56
CA GLY A 254 12.98 14.55 -4.29
C GLY A 254 13.04 14.19 -5.77
N MET A 255 12.89 12.91 -6.13
CA MET A 255 12.84 12.47 -7.53
C MET A 255 11.59 12.97 -8.27
N ARG A 256 10.45 13.20 -7.59
CA ARG A 256 9.26 13.83 -8.19
C ARG A 256 9.52 15.30 -8.51
N THR A 257 10.10 16.03 -7.55
CA THR A 257 10.48 17.44 -7.72
C THR A 257 11.45 17.62 -8.88
N ILE A 258 12.58 16.89 -8.88
CA ILE A 258 13.61 17.04 -9.92
C ILE A 258 13.08 16.61 -11.31
N LEU A 259 12.21 15.61 -11.39
CA LEU A 259 11.58 15.22 -12.67
C LEU A 259 10.67 16.33 -13.21
N ARG A 260 9.84 16.93 -12.34
CA ARG A 260 8.98 18.08 -12.70
C ARG A 260 9.81 19.28 -13.13
N GLU A 261 10.76 19.71 -12.31
CA GLU A 261 11.63 20.87 -12.58
C GLU A 261 12.43 20.69 -13.88
N SER A 262 12.88 19.46 -14.17
CA SER A 262 13.57 19.15 -15.43
C SER A 262 12.66 19.28 -16.65
N LEU A 263 11.38 18.87 -16.54
CA LEU A 263 10.39 19.00 -17.61
C LEU A 263 9.95 20.45 -17.85
N GLU A 264 9.79 21.22 -16.78
CA GLU A 264 9.52 22.66 -16.83
C GLU A 264 10.72 23.42 -17.44
N LYS A 265 11.95 23.10 -17.03
CA LYS A 265 13.19 23.69 -17.56
C LYS A 265 13.46 23.36 -19.04
N LEU A 266 12.96 22.22 -19.52
CA LEU A 266 12.98 21.86 -20.95
C LEU A 266 11.93 22.62 -21.79
N GLY A 267 11.08 23.45 -21.18
CA GLY A 267 10.03 24.18 -21.88
C GLY A 267 8.89 23.27 -22.35
N SER A 268 8.51 22.27 -21.53
CA SER A 268 7.34 21.44 -21.84
C SER A 268 6.06 22.29 -21.99
N PRO A 269 5.24 22.07 -23.04
CA PRO A 269 3.94 22.74 -23.17
C PRO A 269 2.88 22.20 -22.18
N LEU A 270 3.12 21.03 -21.59
CA LEU A 270 2.21 20.37 -20.66
C LEU A 270 2.54 20.73 -19.20
N SER A 271 1.50 20.87 -18.38
CA SER A 271 1.66 21.01 -16.93
C SER A 271 1.99 19.67 -16.26
N TRP A 272 3.05 19.67 -15.44
CA TRP A 272 3.56 18.49 -14.71
C TRP A 272 3.36 18.57 -13.18
N GLU A 273 2.53 19.49 -12.69
CA GLU A 273 2.29 19.66 -11.24
C GLU A 273 1.83 18.36 -10.54
N HIS A 274 1.07 17.52 -11.26
CA HIS A 274 0.58 16.24 -10.76
C HIS A 274 1.70 15.28 -10.35
N VAL A 275 2.90 15.38 -10.94
CA VAL A 275 4.08 14.58 -10.55
C VAL A 275 4.44 14.84 -9.08
N THR A 276 4.34 16.09 -8.64
CA THR A 276 4.59 16.54 -7.26
C THR A 276 3.37 16.49 -6.34
N LYS A 277 2.14 16.54 -6.88
CA LYS A 277 0.89 16.44 -6.09
C LYS A 277 0.48 15.00 -5.77
N GLN A 278 0.85 14.04 -6.63
CA GLN A 278 0.74 12.60 -6.36
C GLN A 278 1.84 12.15 -5.39
N ILE A 279 1.53 11.20 -4.50
CA ILE A 279 2.45 10.69 -3.47
C ILE A 279 2.60 9.17 -3.53
N GLY A 280 3.38 8.57 -2.63
CA GLY A 280 3.71 7.14 -2.69
C GLY A 280 4.70 6.79 -3.80
N MET A 281 4.84 5.50 -4.12
CA MET A 281 5.85 5.00 -5.06
C MET A 281 5.54 5.24 -6.55
N PHE A 282 4.30 5.56 -6.93
CA PHE A 282 3.86 5.62 -8.33
C PHE A 282 3.37 7.00 -8.74
N CYS A 283 3.64 7.37 -9.99
CA CYS A 283 3.09 8.55 -10.64
C CYS A 283 2.31 8.16 -11.89
N TYR A 284 1.05 8.57 -12.01
CA TYR A 284 0.38 8.62 -13.31
C TYR A 284 0.84 9.88 -14.05
N SER A 285 1.72 9.70 -15.03
CA SER A 285 2.26 10.79 -15.84
C SER A 285 1.20 11.48 -16.72
N GLY A 286 0.17 10.74 -17.12
CA GLY A 286 -0.79 11.17 -18.15
C GLY A 286 -0.34 10.89 -19.59
N LEU A 287 0.82 10.27 -19.79
CA LEU A 287 1.30 9.87 -21.12
C LEU A 287 0.34 8.87 -21.78
N THR A 288 0.08 9.05 -23.09
CA THR A 288 -0.73 8.11 -23.86
C THR A 288 0.00 6.78 -24.04
N PRO A 289 -0.73 5.69 -24.34
CA PRO A 289 -0.12 4.40 -24.67
C PRO A 289 0.95 4.49 -25.78
N GLU A 290 0.71 5.31 -26.79
CA GLU A 290 1.57 5.53 -27.97
C GLU A 290 2.84 6.31 -27.58
N GLN A 291 2.72 7.30 -26.69
CA GLN A 291 3.87 7.99 -26.11
C GLN A 291 4.73 7.03 -25.26
N VAL A 292 4.13 6.09 -24.53
CA VAL A 292 4.85 5.03 -23.80
C VAL A 292 5.53 4.03 -24.73
N ASP A 293 4.89 3.69 -25.85
CA ASP A 293 5.50 2.82 -26.86
C ASP A 293 6.72 3.50 -27.52
N ARG A 294 6.62 4.80 -27.83
CA ARG A 294 7.76 5.64 -28.29
C ARG A 294 8.89 5.72 -27.25
N LEU A 295 8.58 5.94 -25.97
CA LEU A 295 9.59 5.91 -24.89
C LEU A 295 10.31 4.56 -24.81
N THR A 296 9.62 3.47 -25.12
CA THR A 296 10.18 2.12 -25.13
C THR A 296 11.09 1.88 -26.34
N SER A 297 10.66 2.27 -27.55
CA SER A 297 11.38 2.02 -28.81
C SER A 297 12.53 3.00 -29.06
N GLU A 298 12.30 4.31 -28.88
CA GLU A 298 13.26 5.39 -29.20
C GLU A 298 14.27 5.65 -28.07
N TYR A 299 13.83 5.50 -26.81
CA TYR A 299 14.62 5.89 -25.62
C TYR A 299 14.95 4.74 -24.66
N HIS A 300 14.43 3.53 -24.91
CA HIS A 300 14.57 2.35 -24.03
C HIS A 300 14.16 2.61 -22.57
N ILE A 301 13.10 3.41 -22.39
CA ILE A 301 12.46 3.71 -21.11
C ILE A 301 11.19 2.86 -21.00
N TYR A 302 11.30 1.76 -20.26
CA TYR A 302 10.24 0.77 -20.12
C TYR A 302 9.34 1.13 -18.94
N MET A 303 8.05 1.37 -19.17
CA MET A 303 7.04 1.65 -18.15
C MET A 303 5.72 0.93 -18.50
N THR A 304 4.71 0.97 -17.63
CA THR A 304 3.41 0.36 -17.97
C THR A 304 2.63 1.25 -18.94
N ARG A 305 2.03 0.65 -19.99
CA ARG A 305 1.34 1.32 -21.13
C ARG A 305 0.11 2.18 -20.76
N ASN A 306 -0.19 2.30 -19.46
CA ASN A 306 -1.19 3.19 -18.87
C ASN A 306 -0.60 4.52 -18.33
N GLY A 307 0.63 4.88 -18.71
CA GLY A 307 1.28 6.11 -18.25
C GLY A 307 1.82 6.07 -16.81
N ARG A 308 1.80 4.92 -16.11
CA ARG A 308 2.30 4.83 -14.72
C ARG A 308 3.82 4.63 -14.66
N ILE A 309 4.49 5.53 -13.95
CA ILE A 309 5.92 5.51 -13.60
C ILE A 309 6.09 5.01 -12.16
N SER A 310 7.03 4.09 -11.93
CA SER A 310 7.57 3.80 -10.59
C SER A 310 8.66 4.82 -10.25
N MET A 311 8.37 5.76 -9.35
CA MET A 311 9.32 6.80 -8.90
C MET A 311 10.51 6.21 -8.12
N ALA A 312 10.37 4.97 -7.61
CA ALA A 312 11.49 4.21 -7.08
C ALA A 312 12.55 3.85 -8.14
N GLY A 313 12.20 3.83 -9.44
CA GLY A 313 13.14 3.59 -10.55
C GLY A 313 13.81 4.85 -11.11
N VAL A 314 13.37 6.04 -10.68
CA VAL A 314 13.99 7.33 -11.03
C VAL A 314 15.17 7.58 -10.09
N THR A 315 16.29 8.10 -10.59
CA THR A 315 17.52 8.40 -9.82
C THR A 315 18.19 9.68 -10.31
N THR A 316 19.09 10.29 -9.52
CA THR A 316 19.80 11.52 -9.96
C THR A 316 20.53 11.32 -11.30
N GLY A 317 21.13 10.14 -11.50
CA GLY A 317 21.83 9.77 -12.73
C GLY A 317 20.93 9.47 -13.93
N ASN A 318 19.60 9.33 -13.77
CA ASN A 318 18.69 9.01 -14.88
C ASN A 318 17.56 10.02 -15.13
N VAL A 319 17.23 10.87 -14.14
CA VAL A 319 16.06 11.77 -14.19
C VAL A 319 16.12 12.80 -15.32
N GLY A 320 17.31 13.33 -15.65
CA GLY A 320 17.47 14.28 -16.77
C GLY A 320 17.20 13.64 -18.14
N TYR A 321 17.63 12.40 -18.36
CA TYR A 321 17.34 11.66 -19.59
C TYR A 321 15.86 11.27 -19.68
N LEU A 322 15.26 10.90 -18.55
CA LEU A 322 13.81 10.63 -18.46
C LEU A 322 13.00 11.88 -18.80
N ALA A 323 13.34 13.04 -18.24
CA ALA A 323 12.70 14.31 -18.54
C ALA A 323 12.84 14.69 -20.03
N ASN A 324 14.04 14.55 -20.61
CA ASN A 324 14.28 14.81 -22.02
C ASN A 324 13.43 13.89 -22.92
N ALA A 325 13.42 12.58 -22.65
CA ALA A 325 12.64 11.63 -23.43
C ALA A 325 11.13 11.89 -23.32
N ILE A 326 10.62 12.20 -22.12
CA ILE A 326 9.22 12.57 -21.90
C ILE A 326 8.86 13.86 -22.67
N HIS A 327 9.72 14.88 -22.64
CA HIS A 327 9.54 16.10 -23.43
C HIS A 327 9.50 15.79 -24.94
N GLU A 328 10.45 15.01 -25.46
CA GLU A 328 10.52 14.66 -26.88
C GLU A 328 9.30 13.86 -27.40
N VAL A 329 8.63 13.08 -26.55
CA VAL A 329 7.37 12.40 -26.94
C VAL A 329 6.11 13.23 -26.71
N THR A 330 6.17 14.34 -25.96
CA THR A 330 5.02 15.21 -25.62
C THR A 330 5.02 16.58 -26.28
N LYS A 331 6.14 17.08 -26.82
CA LYS A 331 6.28 18.42 -27.45
C LYS A 331 5.46 18.62 -28.75
N SER A 332 4.73 17.60 -29.19
CA SER A 332 3.89 17.61 -30.40
C SER A 332 2.47 17.16 -30.09
N SER A 333 2.02 17.37 -28.85
CA SER A 333 0.71 16.98 -28.29
C SER A 333 -0.02 18.20 -27.73
#